data_AF-A0A348G663-F1
#
_entry.id   AF-A0A348G663-F1
#
_cell.length_a   1.000
_cell.length_b   1.000
_cell.length_c   1.000
_cell.angle_alpha   90.00
_cell.angle_beta   90.00
_cell.angle_gamma   90.00
#
_symmetry.space_group_name_H-M   'P 1'
#
loop_
_entity.id
_entity.type
_entity.pdbx_description
1 polymer ?
#
loop_
_entity_poly.entity_id
_entity_poly.type
_entity_poly.pdbx_seq_one_letter_code
_entity_poly.pdbx_strand_id
1 'polypeptide(L)'
;EDGIGSLFSALKVVRLLRLGRVVRKLDRYLEYGAAMLILLLCFYMLVAHWLACIWYSIGRSDADNGVQYSWLWKLANVTQSPYSYLWTNASTAPELVAGPSRRTMYVTALYFTMTCMTSVGFGNVAAETDNEKIFTICMMIIAALLYATIFGHVTTIIQQMTSATAKYHDMLNNVREFMKLHEVPKALSERVMDYVISTWAMTKGLDTNKVLNYCPKDMKADICVHLNRKVFNEHGAFRLASDGCLRALAMHFTMSHSAPGDLLYHTGESIDSLCFIVTGSLEVIQDDEVVAILGKGDVFGDSFWTNSSVGQSAANVRALTYCDLHTIKRDR
;
A
#
# COMPACT_ATOMS: atom_id res chain seq x y z
N GLU A 1 17.48 27.06 -45.22
CA GLU A 1 18.45 26.62 -44.18
C GLU A 1 17.81 26.39 -42.80
N ASP A 2 16.51 26.68 -42.60
CA ASP A 2 15.83 26.58 -41.29
C ASP A 2 15.51 25.16 -40.78
N GLY A 3 15.52 24.15 -41.67
CA GLY A 3 15.18 22.77 -41.28
C GLY A 3 16.22 22.08 -40.38
N ILE A 4 17.50 22.40 -40.56
CA ILE A 4 18.61 21.76 -39.81
C ILE A 4 18.69 22.35 -38.39
N GLY A 5 18.45 23.65 -38.22
CA GLY A 5 18.41 24.30 -36.91
C GLY A 5 17.27 23.79 -36.01
N SER A 6 16.11 23.46 -36.60
CA SER A 6 14.98 22.85 -35.90
C SER A 6 15.30 21.43 -35.40
N LEU A 7 15.94 20.59 -36.23
CA LEU A 7 16.41 19.25 -35.86
C LEU A 7 17.46 19.28 -34.73
N PHE A 8 18.41 20.22 -34.78
CA PHE A 8 19.40 20.40 -33.71
C PHE A 8 18.79 20.94 -32.41
N SER A 9 17.73 21.74 -32.47
CA SER A 9 16.99 22.15 -31.27
C SER A 9 16.15 20.99 -30.71
N ALA A 10 15.61 20.11 -31.55
CA ALA A 10 14.93 18.88 -31.14
C ALA A 10 15.85 17.89 -30.42
N LEU A 11 17.17 17.87 -30.71
CA LEU A 11 18.16 17.11 -29.92
C LEU A 11 18.24 17.56 -28.45
N LYS A 12 17.74 18.75 -28.09
CA LYS A 12 17.60 19.14 -26.67
C LYS A 12 16.61 18.24 -25.92
N VAL A 13 15.68 17.57 -26.61
CA VAL A 13 14.76 16.57 -26.05
C VAL A 13 15.53 15.36 -25.51
N VAL A 14 16.70 15.03 -26.06
CA VAL A 14 17.59 13.97 -25.53
C VAL A 14 18.07 14.29 -24.10
N ARG A 15 18.07 15.57 -23.69
CA ARG A 15 18.36 15.96 -22.29
C ARG A 15 17.32 15.43 -21.31
N LEU A 16 16.11 15.07 -21.76
CA LEU A 16 15.10 14.42 -20.93
C LEU A 16 15.45 12.98 -20.56
N LEU A 17 16.39 12.34 -21.27
CA LEU A 17 16.97 11.06 -20.80
C LEU A 17 17.66 11.21 -19.42
N ARG A 18 17.99 12.45 -19.01
CA ARG A 18 18.46 12.73 -17.65
C ARG A 18 17.37 12.49 -16.59
N LEU A 19 16.07 12.57 -16.93
CA LEU A 19 15.01 12.10 -16.04
C LEU A 19 15.12 10.60 -15.75
N GLY A 20 15.67 9.79 -16.66
CA GLY A 20 15.95 8.37 -16.40
C GLY A 20 16.89 8.15 -15.21
N ARG A 21 17.77 9.13 -14.90
CA ARG A 21 18.60 9.10 -13.68
C ARG A 21 17.79 9.43 -12.43
N VAL A 22 16.79 10.31 -12.55
CA VAL A 22 15.84 10.62 -11.48
C VAL A 22 15.00 9.40 -11.18
N VAL A 23 14.49 8.68 -12.19
CA VAL A 23 13.73 7.43 -12.02
C VAL A 23 14.54 6.38 -11.26
N ARG A 24 15.83 6.18 -11.59
CA ARG A 24 16.70 5.23 -10.85
C ARG A 24 17.00 5.65 -9.41
N LYS A 25 16.98 6.96 -9.12
CA LYS A 25 17.12 7.46 -7.74
C LYS A 25 15.78 7.41 -6.99
N LEU A 26 14.67 7.51 -7.73
CA LEU A 26 13.30 7.36 -7.27
C LEU A 26 12.91 5.89 -7.04
N ASP A 27 13.65 4.93 -7.60
CA ASP A 27 13.52 3.49 -7.31
C ASP A 27 13.62 3.20 -5.80
N ARG A 28 14.45 3.99 -5.09
CA ARG A 28 14.54 3.99 -3.61
C ARG A 28 13.36 4.67 -2.90
N TYR A 29 12.58 5.46 -3.62
CA TYR A 29 11.35 6.13 -3.14
C TYR A 29 10.08 5.45 -3.65
N LEU A 30 10.18 4.40 -4.47
CA LEU A 30 9.03 3.60 -4.95
C LEU A 30 8.26 2.93 -3.80
N GLU A 31 8.85 2.84 -2.61
CA GLU A 31 8.14 2.46 -1.38
C GLU A 31 7.03 3.45 -1.00
N TYR A 32 7.09 4.70 -1.51
CA TYR A 32 6.05 5.71 -1.33
C TYR A 32 5.26 5.86 -2.63
N GLY A 33 4.18 5.10 -2.80
CA GLY A 33 3.31 5.17 -3.99
C GLY A 33 2.85 6.59 -4.36
N ALA A 34 2.78 7.51 -3.39
CA ALA A 34 2.51 8.93 -3.61
C ALA A 34 3.59 9.66 -4.45
N ALA A 35 4.87 9.31 -4.29
CA ALA A 35 5.96 9.91 -5.06
C ALA A 35 5.89 9.51 -6.54
N MET A 36 5.53 8.25 -6.81
CA MET A 36 5.30 7.76 -8.17
C MET A 36 4.12 8.47 -8.84
N LEU A 37 3.02 8.69 -8.10
CA LEU A 37 1.87 9.46 -8.60
C LEU A 37 2.26 10.90 -8.96
N ILE A 38 3.03 11.59 -8.12
CA ILE A 38 3.50 12.96 -8.39
C ILE A 38 4.36 12.99 -9.66
N LEU A 39 5.29 12.04 -9.82
CA LEU A 39 6.11 11.95 -11.03
C LEU A 39 5.24 11.74 -12.27
N LEU A 40 4.26 10.85 -12.20
CA LEU A 40 3.35 10.56 -13.31
C LEU A 40 2.51 11.78 -13.68
N LEU A 41 2.03 12.56 -12.70
CA LEU A 41 1.34 13.82 -12.93
C LEU A 41 2.25 14.88 -13.57
N CYS A 42 3.52 14.99 -13.14
CA CYS A 42 4.50 15.85 -13.80
C CYS A 42 4.75 15.43 -15.26
N PHE A 43 4.84 14.12 -15.51
CA PHE A 43 5.00 13.58 -16.87
C PHE A 43 3.76 13.86 -17.73
N TYR A 44 2.56 13.70 -17.18
CA TYR A 44 1.31 14.06 -17.85
C TYR A 44 1.27 15.53 -18.28
N MET A 45 1.66 16.46 -17.39
CA MET A 45 1.75 17.89 -17.70
C MET A 45 2.81 18.20 -18.76
N LEU A 46 3.93 17.47 -18.75
CA LEU A 46 4.98 17.62 -19.76
C LEU A 46 4.49 17.18 -21.15
N VAL A 47 3.80 16.04 -21.23
CA VAL A 47 3.20 15.57 -22.49
C VAL A 47 2.13 16.54 -22.98
N ALA A 48 1.28 17.05 -22.09
CA ALA A 48 0.28 18.07 -22.43
C ALA A 48 0.94 19.34 -23.01
N HIS A 49 2.05 19.78 -22.43
CA HIS A 49 2.82 20.91 -22.97
C HIS A 49 3.35 20.63 -24.40
N TRP A 50 3.92 19.44 -24.65
CA TRP A 50 4.43 19.10 -25.99
C TRP A 50 3.31 19.00 -27.02
N LEU A 51 2.22 18.33 -26.69
CA LEU A 51 1.07 18.20 -27.57
C LEU A 51 0.42 19.56 -27.85
N ALA A 52 0.39 20.47 -26.86
CA ALA A 52 -0.05 21.85 -27.06
C ALA A 52 0.87 22.64 -28.00
N CYS A 53 2.19 22.47 -27.90
CA CYS A 53 3.12 23.09 -28.83
C CYS A 53 2.98 22.55 -30.26
N ILE A 54 2.74 21.24 -30.41
CA ILE A 54 2.47 20.63 -31.72
C ILE A 54 1.14 21.15 -32.29
N TRP A 55 0.10 21.24 -31.46
CA TRP A 55 -1.20 21.82 -31.84
C TRP A 55 -1.08 23.26 -32.33
N TYR A 56 -0.27 24.07 -31.64
CA TYR A 56 0.10 25.41 -32.09
C TYR A 56 0.85 25.42 -33.41
N SER A 57 1.83 24.54 -33.58
CA SER A 57 2.58 24.43 -34.83
C SER A 57 1.68 24.08 -36.02
N ILE A 58 0.70 23.19 -35.82
CA ILE A 58 -0.27 22.82 -36.87
C ILE A 58 -1.14 24.03 -37.22
N GLY A 59 -1.74 24.70 -36.22
CA GLY A 59 -2.57 25.88 -36.47
C GLY A 59 -1.81 27.04 -37.10
N ARG A 60 -0.53 27.22 -36.76
CA ARG A 60 0.34 28.21 -37.41
C ARG A 60 0.65 27.84 -38.85
N SER A 61 0.98 26.57 -39.12
CA SER A 61 1.22 26.08 -40.48
C SER A 61 -0.02 26.22 -41.36
N ASP A 62 -1.21 25.93 -40.83
CA ASP A 62 -2.48 26.10 -41.55
C ASP A 62 -2.73 27.58 -41.87
N ALA A 63 -2.45 28.48 -40.92
CA ALA A 63 -2.55 29.93 -41.14
C ALA A 63 -1.54 30.44 -42.18
N ASP A 64 -0.29 29.99 -42.15
CA ASP A 64 0.73 30.37 -43.14
C ASP A 64 0.40 29.83 -44.55
N ASN A 65 -0.31 28.70 -44.65
CA ASN A 65 -0.83 28.13 -45.90
C ASN A 65 -2.12 28.80 -46.41
N GLY A 66 -2.62 29.85 -45.74
CA GLY A 66 -3.81 30.58 -46.15
C GLY A 66 -5.15 29.97 -45.68
N VAL A 67 -5.14 29.01 -44.75
CA VAL A 67 -6.36 28.36 -44.26
C VAL A 67 -7.06 29.27 -43.24
N GLN A 68 -8.20 29.84 -43.63
CA GLN A 68 -8.96 30.84 -42.84
C GLN A 68 -10.04 30.23 -41.92
N TYR A 69 -10.02 28.92 -41.67
CA TYR A 69 -11.00 28.25 -40.81
C TYR A 69 -10.37 27.35 -39.74
N SER A 70 -9.04 27.31 -39.64
CA SER A 70 -8.29 26.62 -38.58
C SER A 70 -8.65 27.14 -37.18
N TRP A 71 -8.39 26.33 -36.15
CA TRP A 71 -8.62 26.70 -34.75
C TRP A 71 -7.96 28.04 -34.37
N LEU A 72 -6.76 28.32 -34.92
CA LEU A 72 -6.00 29.53 -34.64
C LEU A 72 -6.67 30.77 -35.23
N TRP A 73 -7.27 30.62 -36.41
CA TRP A 73 -8.04 31.67 -37.09
C TRP A 73 -9.35 31.96 -36.35
N LYS A 74 -10.07 30.91 -35.92
CA LYS A 74 -11.27 31.05 -35.08
C LYS A 74 -10.94 31.75 -33.76
N LEU A 75 -9.82 31.41 -33.12
CA LEU A 75 -9.36 32.10 -31.90
C LEU A 75 -9.13 33.59 -32.13
N ALA A 76 -8.48 33.96 -33.24
CA ALA A 76 -8.23 35.36 -33.59
C ALA A 76 -9.55 36.16 -33.74
N ASN A 77 -10.57 35.54 -34.35
CA ASN A 77 -11.89 36.16 -34.50
C ASN A 77 -12.61 36.31 -33.14
N VAL A 78 -12.58 35.29 -32.29
CA VAL A 78 -13.20 35.33 -30.95
C VAL A 78 -12.53 36.38 -30.06
N THR A 79 -11.21 36.53 -30.17
CA THR A 79 -10.42 37.48 -29.37
C THR A 79 -10.39 38.90 -29.94
N GLN A 80 -11.13 39.17 -31.03
CA GLN A 80 -11.16 40.46 -31.72
C GLN A 80 -9.76 40.95 -32.16
N SER A 81 -8.86 40.01 -32.45
CA SER A 81 -7.49 40.28 -32.93
C SER A 81 -7.25 39.51 -34.23
N PRO A 82 -7.95 39.87 -35.33
CA PRO A 82 -7.92 39.11 -36.56
C PRO A 82 -6.53 39.16 -37.21
N TYR A 83 -6.19 38.07 -37.90
CA TYR A 83 -5.02 38.03 -38.77
C TYR A 83 -5.30 38.77 -40.08
N SER A 84 -4.27 39.40 -40.65
CA SER A 84 -4.30 40.02 -41.96
C SER A 84 -3.19 39.46 -42.84
N TYR A 85 -3.51 39.17 -44.10
CA TYR A 85 -2.51 38.77 -45.10
C TYR A 85 -2.02 40.03 -45.81
N LEU A 86 -0.73 40.34 -45.65
CA LEU A 86 -0.08 41.43 -46.35
C LEU A 86 0.70 40.87 -47.56
N TRP A 87 0.39 41.39 -48.73
CA TRP A 87 1.12 41.10 -49.97
C TRP A 87 2.17 42.20 -50.16
N THR A 88 3.45 41.86 -49.98
CA THR A 88 4.54 42.78 -50.30
C THR A 88 5.00 42.54 -51.73
N ASN A 89 5.35 43.61 -52.45
CA ASN A 89 5.79 43.53 -53.86
C ASN A 89 7.08 42.70 -54.07
N ALA A 90 7.73 42.24 -52.98
CA ALA A 90 8.97 41.47 -53.00
C ALA A 90 8.80 39.98 -52.64
N SER A 91 7.63 39.53 -52.18
CA SER A 91 7.39 38.14 -51.76
C SER A 91 6.31 37.46 -52.62
N THR A 92 6.59 36.24 -53.08
CA THR A 92 5.61 35.40 -53.81
C THR A 92 4.55 34.77 -52.90
N ALA A 93 4.70 34.90 -51.58
CA ALA A 93 3.75 34.41 -50.57
C ALA A 93 3.27 35.58 -49.68
N PRO A 94 1.98 35.56 -49.25
CA PRO A 94 1.46 36.54 -48.31
C PRO A 94 2.10 36.38 -46.93
N GLU A 95 2.47 37.48 -46.30
CA GLU A 95 2.95 37.47 -44.91
C GLU A 95 1.75 37.55 -43.97
N LEU A 96 1.67 36.63 -43.00
CA LEU A 96 0.63 36.63 -41.97
C LEU A 96 0.99 37.63 -40.86
N VAL A 97 0.27 38.74 -40.80
CA VAL A 97 0.48 39.84 -39.85
C VAL A 97 -0.71 39.95 -38.90
N ALA A 98 -0.50 40.61 -37.75
CA ALA A 98 -1.46 40.70 -36.65
C ALA A 98 -1.76 39.34 -35.98
N GLY A 99 -2.82 39.27 -35.15
CA GLY A 99 -3.20 38.07 -34.43
C GLY A 99 -3.21 38.19 -32.89
N PRO A 100 -3.72 37.16 -32.21
CA PRO A 100 -3.78 37.09 -30.76
C PRO A 100 -2.39 37.02 -30.12
N SER A 101 -2.29 37.46 -28.85
CA SER A 101 -1.03 37.45 -28.12
C SER A 101 -0.47 36.02 -27.98
N ARG A 102 0.88 35.88 -27.94
CA ARG A 102 1.55 34.58 -27.75
C ARG A 102 1.08 33.85 -26.48
N ARG A 103 0.78 34.60 -25.41
CA ARG A 103 0.25 34.04 -24.17
C ARG A 103 -1.14 33.45 -24.38
N THR A 104 -2.03 34.17 -25.07
CA THR A 104 -3.38 33.71 -25.40
C THR A 104 -3.32 32.44 -26.24
N MET A 105 -2.51 32.43 -27.30
CA MET A 105 -2.36 31.25 -28.17
C MET A 105 -1.86 30.02 -27.39
N TYR A 106 -0.84 30.19 -26.54
CA TYR A 106 -0.31 29.10 -25.72
C TYR A 106 -1.32 28.58 -24.70
N VAL A 107 -1.98 29.47 -23.95
CA VAL A 107 -2.97 29.07 -22.94
C VAL A 107 -4.15 28.36 -23.59
N THR A 108 -4.63 28.85 -24.73
CA THR A 108 -5.72 28.19 -25.48
C THR A 108 -5.29 26.83 -26.03
N ALA A 109 -4.06 26.70 -26.56
CA ALA A 109 -3.55 25.40 -27.03
C ALA A 109 -3.38 24.39 -25.90
N LEU A 110 -2.87 24.83 -24.74
CA LEU A 110 -2.75 23.99 -23.55
C LEU A 110 -4.12 23.61 -22.99
N TYR A 111 -5.08 24.54 -22.98
CA TYR A 111 -6.46 24.29 -22.58
C TYR A 111 -7.13 23.24 -23.49
N PHE A 112 -7.00 23.35 -24.81
CA PHE A 112 -7.51 22.34 -25.75
C PHE A 112 -6.88 20.98 -25.48
N THR A 113 -5.55 20.95 -25.38
CA THR A 113 -4.83 19.69 -25.13
C THR A 113 -5.23 19.07 -23.80
N MET A 114 -5.35 19.85 -22.72
CA MET A 114 -5.79 19.36 -21.42
C MET A 114 -7.22 18.83 -21.47
N THR A 115 -8.15 19.53 -22.13
CA THR A 115 -9.55 19.09 -22.22
C THR A 115 -9.71 17.81 -23.04
N CYS A 116 -8.88 17.60 -24.07
CA CYS A 116 -8.76 16.33 -24.78
C CYS A 116 -8.12 15.25 -23.89
N MET A 117 -7.02 15.58 -23.20
CA MET A 117 -6.28 14.63 -22.37
C MET A 117 -7.05 14.18 -21.12
N THR A 118 -7.96 15.00 -20.59
CA THR A 118 -8.85 14.65 -19.48
C THR A 118 -10.18 14.06 -19.95
N SER A 119 -10.35 13.82 -21.25
CA SER A 119 -11.60 13.32 -21.87
C SER A 119 -12.85 14.19 -21.61
N VAL A 120 -12.68 15.48 -21.31
CA VAL A 120 -13.81 16.39 -21.01
C VAL A 120 -14.39 16.95 -22.30
N GLY A 121 -13.54 17.44 -23.22
CA GLY A 121 -13.93 17.82 -24.57
C GLY A 121 -15.07 18.84 -24.69
N PHE A 122 -14.94 20.02 -24.08
CA PHE A 122 -15.99 21.07 -24.10
C PHE A 122 -16.39 21.58 -25.49
N GLY A 123 -15.57 21.37 -26.52
CA GLY A 123 -15.90 21.72 -27.92
C GLY A 123 -15.75 23.20 -28.29
N ASN A 124 -15.31 24.07 -27.36
CA ASN A 124 -15.07 25.48 -27.63
C ASN A 124 -13.79 25.75 -28.46
N VAL A 125 -12.83 24.83 -28.40
CA VAL A 125 -11.71 24.74 -29.35
C VAL A 125 -11.80 23.34 -29.97
N ALA A 126 -11.86 23.26 -31.28
CA ALA A 126 -12.07 22.01 -32.01
C ALA A 126 -11.21 21.97 -33.28
N ALA A 127 -10.93 20.76 -33.74
CA ALA A 127 -10.26 20.50 -35.00
C ALA A 127 -11.21 20.65 -36.18
N GLU A 128 -10.82 21.47 -37.15
CA GLU A 128 -11.62 21.81 -38.33
C GLU A 128 -10.94 21.27 -39.60
N THR A 129 -9.62 21.42 -39.69
CA THR A 129 -8.82 20.92 -40.82
C THR A 129 -8.57 19.41 -40.69
N ASP A 130 -8.33 18.73 -41.81
CA ASP A 130 -8.06 17.29 -41.78
C ASP A 130 -6.75 16.97 -41.04
N ASN A 131 -5.76 17.84 -41.14
CA ASN A 131 -4.51 17.74 -40.37
C ASN A 131 -4.76 17.87 -38.87
N GLU A 132 -5.56 18.86 -38.45
CA GLU A 132 -5.97 19.04 -37.06
C GLU A 132 -6.75 17.81 -36.54
N LYS A 133 -7.64 17.23 -37.35
CA LYS A 133 -8.44 16.05 -36.98
C LYS A 133 -7.57 14.80 -36.81
N ILE A 134 -6.67 14.53 -37.77
CA ILE A 134 -5.73 13.40 -37.70
C ILE A 134 -4.88 13.51 -36.43
N PHE A 135 -4.33 14.70 -36.15
CA PHE A 135 -3.55 14.93 -34.94
C PHE A 135 -4.39 14.76 -33.67
N THR A 136 -5.63 15.25 -33.65
CA THR A 136 -6.53 15.10 -32.50
C THR A 136 -6.85 13.62 -32.23
N ILE A 137 -7.06 12.81 -33.26
CA ILE A 137 -7.24 11.35 -33.13
C ILE A 137 -6.00 10.71 -32.47
N CYS A 138 -4.80 11.03 -32.96
CA CYS A 138 -3.55 10.53 -32.36
C CYS A 138 -3.39 11.00 -30.91
N MET A 139 -3.68 12.27 -30.63
CA MET A 139 -3.65 12.86 -29.29
C MET A 139 -4.59 12.12 -28.35
N MET A 140 -5.82 11.83 -28.77
CA MET A 140 -6.82 11.14 -27.96
C MET A 140 -6.38 9.71 -27.60
N ILE A 141 -5.71 9.00 -28.51
CA ILE A 141 -5.16 7.66 -28.21
C ILE A 141 -4.07 7.74 -27.13
N ILE A 142 -3.12 8.67 -27.28
CA ILE A 142 -2.05 8.89 -26.30
C ILE A 142 -2.63 9.30 -24.94
N ALA A 143 -3.59 10.22 -24.96
CA ALA A 143 -4.32 10.68 -23.78
C ALA A 143 -5.00 9.54 -23.04
N ALA A 144 -5.75 8.69 -23.75
CA ALA A 144 -6.47 7.57 -23.15
C ALA A 144 -5.52 6.60 -22.42
N LEU A 145 -4.37 6.29 -23.02
CA LEU A 145 -3.36 5.43 -22.40
C LEU A 145 -2.76 6.08 -21.14
N LEU A 146 -2.36 7.36 -21.21
CA LEU A 146 -1.80 8.05 -20.06
C LEU A 146 -2.82 8.18 -18.91
N TYR A 147 -4.06 8.54 -19.23
CA TYR A 147 -5.13 8.64 -18.25
C TYR A 147 -5.41 7.30 -17.57
N ALA A 148 -5.48 6.20 -18.34
CA ALA A 148 -5.62 4.85 -17.79
C ALA A 148 -4.48 4.48 -16.83
N THR A 149 -3.22 4.84 -17.16
CA THR A 149 -2.09 4.58 -16.26
C THR A 149 -2.17 5.36 -14.95
N ILE A 150 -2.59 6.63 -14.98
CA ILE A 150 -2.77 7.45 -13.77
C ILE A 150 -3.83 6.83 -12.88
N PHE A 151 -4.99 6.50 -13.43
CA PHE A 151 -6.06 5.86 -12.68
C PHE A 151 -5.63 4.51 -12.10
N GLY A 152 -4.94 3.68 -12.89
CA GLY A 152 -4.40 2.39 -12.42
C GLY A 152 -3.45 2.53 -11.22
N HIS A 153 -2.57 3.52 -11.25
CA HIS A 153 -1.68 3.82 -10.12
C HIS A 153 -2.44 4.32 -8.89
N VAL A 154 -3.43 5.21 -9.06
CA VAL A 154 -4.27 5.68 -7.95
C VAL A 154 -5.02 4.50 -7.32
N THR A 155 -5.60 3.61 -8.12
CA THR A 155 -6.26 2.40 -7.63
C THR A 155 -5.31 1.51 -6.85
N THR A 156 -4.09 1.31 -7.33
CA THR A 156 -3.07 0.50 -6.62
C THR A 156 -2.70 1.12 -5.27
N ILE A 157 -2.54 2.44 -5.19
CA ILE A 157 -2.28 3.14 -3.93
C ILE A 157 -3.44 2.93 -2.94
N ILE A 158 -4.68 3.09 -3.39
CA ILE A 158 -5.87 2.87 -2.54
C ILE A 158 -5.94 1.41 -2.06
N GLN A 159 -5.66 0.45 -2.94
CA GLN A 159 -5.62 -0.97 -2.57
C GLN A 159 -4.52 -1.26 -1.54
N GLN A 160 -3.33 -0.69 -1.70
CA GLN A 160 -2.24 -0.85 -0.73
C GLN A 160 -2.60 -0.24 0.62
N MET A 161 -3.17 0.98 0.64
CA MET A 161 -3.60 1.65 1.87
C MET A 161 -4.69 0.88 2.61
N THR A 162 -5.61 0.24 1.89
CA THR A 162 -6.72 -0.53 2.49
C THR A 162 -6.38 -1.99 2.72
N SER A 163 -5.22 -2.48 2.28
CA SER A 163 -4.85 -3.91 2.31
C SER A 163 -4.87 -4.54 3.71
N ALA A 164 -4.42 -3.83 4.74
CA ALA A 164 -4.42 -4.32 6.12
C ALA A 164 -5.85 -4.47 6.66
N THR A 165 -6.70 -3.48 6.41
CA THR A 165 -8.13 -3.49 6.80
C THR A 165 -8.90 -4.55 6.02
N ALA A 166 -8.61 -4.74 4.73
CA ALA A 166 -9.21 -5.78 3.91
C ALA A 166 -8.89 -7.17 4.46
N LYS A 167 -7.62 -7.44 4.82
CA LYS A 167 -7.22 -8.72 5.46
C LYS A 167 -7.93 -8.97 6.78
N TYR A 168 -8.09 -7.94 7.61
CA TYR A 168 -8.84 -8.03 8.86
C TYR A 168 -10.29 -8.47 8.62
N HIS A 169 -10.99 -7.79 7.69
CA HIS A 169 -12.37 -8.12 7.38
C HIS A 169 -12.53 -9.49 6.72
N ASP A 170 -11.59 -9.86 5.84
CA ASP A 170 -11.57 -11.18 5.20
C ASP A 170 -11.45 -12.30 6.24
N MET A 171 -10.49 -12.19 7.16
CA MET A 171 -10.34 -13.11 8.29
C MET A 171 -11.63 -13.21 9.14
N LEU A 172 -12.22 -12.08 9.54
CA LEU A 172 -13.46 -12.08 10.34
C LEU A 172 -14.65 -12.69 9.59
N ASN A 173 -14.75 -12.46 8.29
CA ASN A 173 -15.81 -13.02 7.47
C ASN A 173 -15.64 -14.55 7.36
N ASN A 174 -14.42 -15.03 7.14
CA ASN A 174 -14.11 -16.46 7.09
C ASN A 174 -14.45 -17.17 8.40
N VAL A 175 -14.11 -16.57 9.55
CA VAL A 175 -14.48 -17.11 10.88
C VAL A 175 -16.00 -17.12 11.04
N ARG A 176 -16.69 -16.02 10.73
CA ARG A 176 -18.15 -15.93 10.85
C ARG A 176 -18.87 -16.95 9.97
N GLU A 177 -18.41 -17.13 8.74
CA GLU A 177 -18.97 -18.09 7.80
C GLU A 177 -18.72 -19.52 8.28
N PHE A 178 -17.52 -19.82 8.79
CA PHE A 178 -17.21 -21.12 9.40
C PHE A 178 -18.16 -21.46 10.55
N MET A 179 -18.41 -20.51 11.47
CA MET A 179 -19.32 -20.70 12.60
C MET A 179 -20.76 -20.93 12.14
N LYS A 180 -21.20 -20.20 11.12
CA LYS A 180 -22.54 -20.34 10.55
C LYS A 180 -22.73 -21.68 9.84
N LEU A 181 -21.73 -22.10 9.05
CA LEU A 181 -21.77 -23.34 8.27
C LEU A 181 -21.88 -24.58 9.16
N HIS A 182 -21.21 -24.56 10.32
CA HIS A 182 -21.20 -25.67 11.27
C HIS A 182 -22.22 -25.51 12.41
N GLU A 183 -23.14 -24.54 12.30
CA GLU A 183 -24.21 -24.31 13.28
C GLU A 183 -23.69 -24.18 14.73
N VAL A 184 -22.54 -23.52 14.90
CA VAL A 184 -21.90 -23.36 16.20
C VAL A 184 -22.81 -22.56 17.14
N PRO A 185 -23.02 -22.99 18.41
CA PRO A 185 -23.86 -22.28 19.36
C PRO A 185 -23.46 -20.81 19.50
N LYS A 186 -24.46 -19.92 19.57
CA LYS A 186 -24.27 -18.46 19.57
C LYS A 186 -23.27 -17.99 20.63
N ALA A 187 -23.35 -18.54 21.85
CA ALA A 187 -22.44 -18.20 22.93
C ALA A 187 -20.97 -18.54 22.63
N LEU A 188 -20.70 -19.67 21.96
CA LEU A 188 -19.34 -20.05 21.56
C LEU A 188 -18.86 -19.20 20.37
N SER A 189 -19.76 -18.94 19.41
CA SER A 189 -19.46 -18.09 18.25
C SER A 189 -19.07 -16.66 18.67
N GLU A 190 -19.81 -16.05 19.60
CA GLU A 190 -19.48 -14.73 20.16
C GLU A 190 -18.11 -14.73 20.85
N ARG A 191 -17.84 -15.74 21.69
CA ARG A 191 -16.53 -15.89 22.34
C ARG A 191 -15.37 -16.02 21.35
N VAL A 192 -15.53 -16.81 20.28
CA VAL A 192 -14.48 -16.97 19.26
C VAL A 192 -14.27 -15.65 18.49
N MET A 193 -15.35 -14.94 18.16
CA MET A 193 -15.24 -13.65 17.48
C MET A 193 -14.51 -12.61 18.35
N ASP A 194 -14.82 -12.53 19.63
CA ASP A 194 -14.15 -11.62 20.58
C ASP A 194 -12.66 -11.97 20.73
N TYR A 195 -12.33 -13.27 20.79
CA TYR A 195 -10.95 -13.74 20.79
C TYR A 195 -10.19 -13.32 19.51
N VAL A 196 -10.79 -13.51 18.34
CA VAL A 196 -10.14 -13.16 17.06
C VAL A 196 -9.94 -11.65 16.94
N ILE A 197 -10.92 -10.83 17.35
CA ILE A 197 -10.84 -9.37 17.34
C ILE A 197 -9.75 -8.87 18.29
N SER A 198 -9.73 -9.38 19.53
CA SER A 198 -8.72 -9.00 20.54
C SER A 198 -7.30 -9.42 20.12
N THR A 199 -7.15 -10.63 19.59
CA THR A 199 -5.87 -11.14 19.07
C THR A 199 -5.36 -10.27 17.92
N TRP A 200 -6.23 -9.86 16.99
CA TRP A 200 -5.85 -8.95 15.91
C TRP A 200 -5.45 -7.56 16.42
N ALA A 201 -6.18 -7.02 17.40
CA ALA A 201 -5.88 -5.71 17.98
C ALA A 201 -4.45 -5.65 18.56
N MET A 202 -3.98 -6.76 19.12
CA MET A 202 -2.67 -6.90 19.75
C MET A 202 -1.56 -7.28 18.76
N THR A 203 -1.78 -8.29 17.93
CA THR A 203 -0.77 -8.77 16.97
C THR A 203 -0.69 -7.95 15.68
N LYS A 204 -1.69 -7.08 15.42
CA LYS A 204 -1.89 -6.37 14.16
C LYS A 204 -1.95 -7.29 12.93
N GLY A 205 -2.32 -8.56 13.12
CA GLY A 205 -2.39 -9.55 12.04
C GLY A 205 -1.03 -10.09 11.60
N LEU A 206 0.02 -9.93 12.42
CA LEU A 206 1.34 -10.50 12.14
C LEU A 206 1.39 -11.96 12.59
N ASP A 207 1.70 -12.86 11.64
CA ASP A 207 2.06 -14.24 11.95
C ASP A 207 3.54 -14.30 12.36
N THR A 208 3.77 -14.34 13.67
CA THR A 208 5.11 -14.39 14.26
C THR A 208 5.95 -15.55 13.73
N ASN A 209 5.37 -16.74 13.54
CA ASN A 209 6.10 -17.90 13.05
C ASN A 209 6.56 -17.72 11.62
N LYS A 210 5.70 -17.15 10.77
CA LYS A 210 6.05 -16.82 9.39
C LYS A 210 7.16 -15.77 9.31
N VAL A 211 7.10 -14.72 10.15
CA VAL A 211 8.13 -13.69 10.22
C VAL A 211 9.48 -14.28 10.65
N LEU A 212 9.47 -15.10 11.71
CA LEU A 212 10.68 -15.75 12.22
C LEU A 212 11.32 -16.70 11.19
N ASN A 213 10.54 -17.29 10.29
CA ASN A 213 11.06 -18.17 9.24
C ASN A 213 11.77 -17.43 8.09
N TYR A 214 11.65 -16.11 7.99
CA TYR A 214 12.50 -15.31 7.09
C TYR A 214 13.91 -15.09 7.65
N CYS A 215 14.09 -15.28 8.96
CA CYS A 215 15.37 -15.07 9.63
C CYS A 215 16.24 -16.34 9.58
N PRO A 216 17.57 -16.22 9.39
CA PRO A 216 18.51 -17.31 9.63
C PRO A 216 18.38 -17.85 11.06
N LYS A 217 18.74 -19.13 11.26
CA LYS A 217 18.62 -19.83 12.55
C LYS A 217 19.20 -19.04 13.73
N ASP A 218 20.35 -18.41 13.51
CA ASP A 218 21.07 -17.63 14.53
C ASP A 218 20.27 -16.39 14.98
N MET A 219 19.82 -15.57 14.03
CA MET A 219 18.97 -14.39 14.30
C MET A 219 17.62 -14.78 14.88
N LYS A 220 17.03 -15.89 14.40
CA LYS A 220 15.77 -16.40 14.90
C LYS A 220 15.86 -16.72 16.40
N ALA A 221 16.95 -17.39 16.83
CA ALA A 221 17.18 -17.68 18.23
C ALA A 221 17.32 -16.41 19.08
N ASP A 222 18.05 -15.39 18.59
CA ASP A 222 18.19 -14.11 19.31
C ASP A 222 16.86 -13.36 19.46
N ILE A 223 16.04 -13.34 18.41
CA ILE A 223 14.70 -12.75 18.47
C ILE A 223 13.84 -13.52 19.48
N CYS A 224 13.85 -14.85 19.43
CA CYS A 224 13.13 -15.70 20.37
C CYS A 224 13.58 -15.46 21.82
N VAL A 225 14.88 -15.31 22.10
CA VAL A 225 15.37 -14.96 23.44
C VAL A 225 14.82 -13.60 23.87
N HIS A 226 14.84 -12.61 22.98
CA HIS A 226 14.28 -11.28 23.27
C HIS A 226 12.77 -11.31 23.55
N LEU A 227 12.01 -12.08 22.77
CA LEU A 227 10.56 -12.23 22.97
C LEU A 227 10.26 -12.85 24.35
N ASN A 228 11.05 -13.86 24.75
CA ASN A 228 10.89 -14.57 26.02
C ASN A 228 11.65 -13.94 27.21
N ARG A 229 12.26 -12.75 27.04
CA ARG A 229 13.14 -12.12 28.04
C ARG A 229 12.49 -11.92 29.41
N LYS A 230 11.17 -11.71 29.46
CA LYS A 230 10.46 -11.55 30.74
C LYS A 230 10.51 -12.83 31.56
N VAL A 231 10.40 -14.00 30.93
CA VAL A 231 10.53 -15.29 31.62
C VAL A 231 11.99 -15.54 32.01
N PHE A 232 12.91 -15.41 31.07
CA PHE A 232 14.32 -15.77 31.30
C PHE A 232 15.02 -14.86 32.32
N ASN A 233 14.64 -13.58 32.41
CA ASN A 233 15.28 -12.64 33.33
C ASN A 233 14.57 -12.56 34.68
N GLU A 234 13.25 -12.74 34.75
CA GLU A 234 12.49 -12.58 36.01
C GLU A 234 12.38 -13.90 36.78
N HIS A 235 12.38 -15.06 36.12
CA HIS A 235 12.16 -16.34 36.78
C HIS A 235 13.47 -16.99 37.28
N GLY A 236 13.53 -17.33 38.57
CA GLY A 236 14.74 -17.83 39.22
C GLY A 236 15.33 -19.11 38.62
N ALA A 237 14.49 -19.93 37.96
CA ALA A 237 14.92 -21.18 37.31
C ALA A 237 15.94 -20.96 36.18
N PHE A 238 15.90 -19.82 35.49
CA PHE A 238 16.75 -19.54 34.32
C PHE A 238 17.99 -18.70 34.67
N ARG A 239 18.16 -18.28 35.93
CA ARG A 239 19.27 -17.40 36.36
C ARG A 239 20.66 -18.00 36.09
N LEU A 240 20.76 -19.34 36.09
CA LEU A 240 22.02 -20.07 35.86
C LEU A 240 22.08 -20.69 34.45
N ALA A 241 21.09 -20.45 33.60
CA ALA A 241 21.10 -20.96 32.23
C ALA A 241 22.16 -20.23 31.40
N SER A 242 22.96 -21.00 30.65
CA SER A 242 23.91 -20.42 29.70
C SER A 242 23.18 -19.82 28.49
N ASP A 243 23.83 -18.90 27.77
CA ASP A 243 23.25 -18.32 26.54
C ASP A 243 22.87 -19.38 25.51
N GLY A 244 23.68 -20.44 25.37
CA GLY A 244 23.36 -21.57 24.50
C GLY A 244 22.09 -22.31 24.92
N CYS A 245 21.87 -22.47 26.23
CA CYS A 245 20.66 -23.08 26.78
C CYS A 245 19.43 -22.20 26.55
N LEU A 246 19.54 -20.89 26.85
CA LEU A 246 18.46 -19.93 26.63
C LEU A 246 18.05 -19.88 25.16
N ARG A 247 19.01 -19.87 24.23
CA ARG A 247 18.76 -19.91 22.78
C ARG A 247 18.04 -21.18 22.35
N ALA A 248 18.44 -22.34 22.89
CA ALA A 248 17.80 -23.61 22.60
C ALA A 248 16.36 -23.66 23.11
N LEU A 249 16.12 -23.21 24.35
CA LEU A 249 14.80 -23.13 24.96
C LEU A 249 13.89 -22.15 24.24
N ALA A 250 14.38 -20.93 23.97
CA ALA A 250 13.58 -19.85 23.38
C ALA A 250 12.91 -20.22 22.06
N MET A 251 13.56 -21.08 21.28
CA MET A 251 13.05 -21.58 20.00
C MET A 251 11.82 -22.49 20.13
N HIS A 252 11.60 -23.05 21.32
CA HIS A 252 10.50 -23.95 21.64
C HIS A 252 9.42 -23.33 22.53
N PHE A 253 9.68 -22.13 23.06
CA PHE A 253 8.67 -21.35 23.76
C PHE A 253 7.63 -20.80 22.79
N THR A 254 6.36 -20.96 23.15
CA THR A 254 5.21 -20.37 22.48
C THR A 254 4.56 -19.32 23.35
N MET A 255 4.24 -18.16 22.78
CA MET A 255 3.51 -17.10 23.48
C MET A 255 2.03 -17.23 23.16
N SER A 256 1.19 -17.32 24.18
CA SER A 256 -0.27 -17.36 24.04
C SER A 256 -0.89 -16.25 24.87
N HIS A 257 -2.01 -15.72 24.38
CA HIS A 257 -2.76 -14.66 25.04
C HIS A 257 -4.16 -15.19 25.33
N SER A 258 -4.65 -14.93 26.54
CA SER A 258 -5.95 -15.41 27.02
C SER A 258 -6.79 -14.23 27.47
N ALA A 259 -8.09 -14.24 27.13
CA ALA A 259 -9.03 -13.20 27.57
C ALA A 259 -9.65 -13.55 28.94
N PRO A 260 -10.17 -12.57 29.68
CA PRO A 260 -10.91 -12.83 30.91
C PRO A 260 -12.06 -13.83 30.68
N GLY A 261 -12.15 -14.84 31.55
CA GLY A 261 -13.15 -15.90 31.49
C GLY A 261 -12.75 -17.11 30.64
N ASP A 262 -11.65 -17.04 29.87
CA ASP A 262 -11.16 -18.20 29.14
C ASP A 262 -10.60 -19.26 30.08
N LEU A 263 -10.99 -20.52 29.85
CA LEU A 263 -10.44 -21.69 30.50
C LEU A 263 -9.24 -22.19 29.69
N LEU A 264 -8.09 -22.28 30.35
CA LEU A 264 -6.83 -22.73 29.77
C LEU A 264 -6.65 -24.24 29.92
N TYR A 265 -7.09 -24.77 31.06
CA TYR A 265 -7.13 -26.19 31.33
C TYR A 265 -8.48 -26.57 31.90
N HIS A 266 -8.97 -27.72 31.47
CA HIS A 266 -10.13 -28.37 32.05
C HIS A 266 -9.72 -29.49 33.01
N THR A 267 -10.52 -29.73 34.04
CA THR A 267 -10.36 -30.90 34.90
C THR A 267 -10.36 -32.19 34.07
N GLY A 268 -9.33 -33.03 34.25
CA GLY A 268 -9.13 -34.27 33.48
C GLY A 268 -8.35 -34.10 32.17
N GLU A 269 -8.07 -32.87 31.73
CA GLU A 269 -7.28 -32.60 30.53
C GLU A 269 -5.81 -32.98 30.74
N SER A 270 -5.15 -33.48 29.69
CA SER A 270 -3.72 -33.81 29.74
C SER A 270 -2.88 -32.54 29.88
N ILE A 271 -1.98 -32.50 30.88
CA ILE A 271 -1.04 -31.40 31.03
C ILE A 271 0.25 -31.74 30.28
N ASP A 272 0.37 -31.29 29.03
CA ASP A 272 1.54 -31.49 28.16
C ASP A 272 2.48 -30.27 28.09
N SER A 273 2.11 -29.16 28.72
CA SER A 273 2.91 -27.93 28.71
C SER A 273 3.08 -27.30 30.10
N LEU A 274 4.22 -26.64 30.28
CA LEU A 274 4.53 -25.82 31.44
C LEU A 274 4.31 -24.36 31.05
N CYS A 275 3.54 -23.64 31.85
CA CYS A 275 3.07 -22.30 31.54
C CYS A 275 3.63 -21.29 32.53
N PHE A 276 4.30 -20.26 32.01
CA PHE A 276 4.84 -19.13 32.77
C PHE A 276 3.94 -17.92 32.60
N ILE A 277 3.48 -17.34 33.71
CA ILE A 277 2.57 -16.18 33.69
C ILE A 277 3.41 -14.91 33.65
N VAL A 278 3.36 -14.21 32.52
CA VAL A 278 4.17 -13.01 32.29
C VAL A 278 3.41 -11.74 32.64
N THR A 279 2.10 -11.71 32.38
CA THR A 279 1.18 -10.65 32.76
C THR A 279 -0.20 -11.25 33.07
N GLY A 280 -1.01 -10.54 33.85
CA GLY A 280 -2.36 -10.96 34.19
C GLY A 280 -2.44 -11.83 35.44
N SER A 281 -3.61 -12.45 35.62
CA SER A 281 -3.96 -13.28 36.77
C SER A 281 -4.92 -14.38 36.36
N LEU A 282 -4.74 -15.55 36.96
CA LEU A 282 -5.56 -16.73 36.75
C LEU A 282 -6.09 -17.23 38.08
N GLU A 283 -7.22 -17.91 38.05
CA GLU A 283 -7.76 -18.65 39.17
C GLU A 283 -7.80 -20.14 38.85
N VAL A 284 -7.50 -20.95 39.86
CA VAL A 284 -7.54 -22.41 39.80
C VAL A 284 -8.78 -22.85 40.58
N ILE A 285 -9.71 -23.50 39.88
CA ILE A 285 -11.02 -23.89 40.40
C ILE A 285 -11.10 -25.41 40.47
N GLN A 286 -11.27 -25.94 41.67
CA GLN A 286 -11.46 -27.37 41.91
C GLN A 286 -12.77 -27.55 42.67
N ASP A 287 -13.62 -28.46 42.21
CA ASP A 287 -14.94 -28.74 42.84
C ASP A 287 -15.79 -27.47 43.07
N ASP A 288 -15.81 -26.58 42.07
CA ASP A 288 -16.48 -25.26 42.07
C ASP A 288 -15.96 -24.23 43.10
N GLU A 289 -14.85 -24.52 43.79
CA GLU A 289 -14.19 -23.61 44.72
C GLU A 289 -12.85 -23.09 44.17
N VAL A 290 -12.55 -21.81 44.43
CA VAL A 290 -11.26 -21.21 44.03
C VAL A 290 -10.17 -21.64 45.02
N VAL A 291 -9.26 -22.50 44.58
CA VAL A 291 -8.19 -23.07 45.41
C VAL A 291 -6.93 -22.21 45.39
N ALA A 292 -6.66 -21.54 44.27
CA ALA A 292 -5.48 -20.68 44.14
C ALA A 292 -5.73 -19.55 43.14
N ILE A 293 -5.02 -18.44 43.35
CA ILE A 293 -4.90 -17.35 42.37
C ILE A 293 -3.43 -17.27 41.98
N LEU A 294 -3.17 -17.38 40.68
CA LEU A 294 -1.84 -17.30 40.09
C LEU A 294 -1.65 -15.91 39.48
N GLY A 295 -0.51 -15.29 39.76
CA GLY A 295 -0.18 -13.95 39.29
C GLY A 295 1.07 -13.92 38.42
N LYS A 296 1.53 -12.70 38.15
CA LYS A 296 2.78 -12.46 37.42
C LYS A 296 3.96 -13.17 38.09
N GLY A 297 4.69 -13.97 37.32
CA GLY A 297 5.89 -14.69 37.74
C GLY A 297 5.62 -16.11 38.22
N ASP A 298 4.36 -16.47 38.44
CA ASP A 298 3.98 -17.83 38.82
C ASP A 298 4.04 -18.78 37.62
N VAL A 299 4.23 -20.07 37.94
CA VAL A 299 4.34 -21.16 36.98
C VAL A 299 3.35 -22.25 37.34
N PHE A 300 2.64 -22.76 36.34
CA PHE A 300 1.69 -23.86 36.51
C PHE A 300 1.82 -24.87 35.37
N GLY A 301 1.34 -26.09 35.63
CA GLY A 301 1.53 -27.25 34.78
C GLY A 301 2.02 -28.44 35.60
N ASP A 302 2.66 -29.41 34.95
CA ASP A 302 3.20 -30.61 35.59
C ASP A 302 4.74 -30.59 35.58
N SER A 303 5.35 -31.23 36.56
CA SER A 303 6.80 -31.31 36.73
C SER A 303 7.38 -32.40 35.84
N PHE A 304 7.52 -32.08 34.55
CA PHE A 304 7.87 -33.07 33.52
C PHE A 304 9.24 -33.74 33.72
N TRP A 305 10.16 -33.08 34.43
CA TRP A 305 11.50 -33.60 34.70
C TRP A 305 11.53 -34.64 35.83
N THR A 306 10.51 -34.70 36.68
CA THR A 306 10.39 -35.71 37.74
C THR A 306 9.47 -36.87 37.36
N ASN A 307 8.40 -36.61 36.63
CA ASN A 307 7.39 -37.60 36.30
C ASN A 307 7.46 -37.98 34.83
N SER A 308 7.62 -39.27 34.53
CA SER A 308 7.75 -39.79 33.16
C SER A 308 6.43 -39.85 32.39
N SER A 309 5.30 -39.96 33.09
CA SER A 309 3.95 -40.02 32.51
C SER A 309 3.31 -38.63 32.43
N VAL A 310 2.44 -38.42 31.44
CA VAL A 310 1.61 -37.21 31.32
C VAL A 310 0.50 -37.27 32.36
N GLY A 311 0.47 -36.30 33.27
CA GLY A 311 -0.59 -36.14 34.25
C GLY A 311 -1.87 -35.53 33.65
N GLN A 312 -2.96 -35.64 34.42
CA GLN A 312 -4.22 -34.96 34.13
C GLN A 312 -4.41 -33.78 35.07
N SER A 313 -5.06 -32.72 34.60
CA SER A 313 -5.36 -31.56 35.43
C SER A 313 -6.36 -31.93 36.51
N ALA A 314 -6.01 -31.63 37.77
CA ALA A 314 -6.90 -31.81 38.91
C ALA A 314 -7.96 -30.71 39.01
N ALA A 315 -7.78 -29.59 38.30
CA ALA A 315 -8.59 -28.40 38.42
C ALA A 315 -8.78 -27.69 37.07
N ASN A 316 -9.80 -26.84 37.00
CA ASN A 316 -9.98 -25.90 35.92
C ASN A 316 -9.08 -24.68 36.15
N VAL A 317 -8.41 -24.20 35.10
CA VAL A 317 -7.61 -22.96 35.19
C VAL A 317 -8.28 -21.91 34.32
N ARG A 318 -8.72 -20.80 34.92
CA ARG A 318 -9.45 -19.72 34.23
C ARG A 318 -8.70 -18.40 34.33
N ALA A 319 -8.63 -17.65 33.24
CA ALA A 319 -8.06 -16.31 33.24
C ALA A 319 -9.03 -15.30 33.88
N LEU A 320 -8.57 -14.53 34.87
CA LEU A 320 -9.34 -13.45 35.50
C LEU A 320 -9.20 -12.13 34.72
N THR A 321 -8.01 -11.90 34.16
CA THR A 321 -7.67 -10.72 33.37
C THR A 321 -7.09 -11.14 32.02
N TYR A 322 -6.77 -10.19 31.15
CA TYR A 322 -5.97 -10.50 29.97
C TYR A 322 -4.60 -11.01 30.41
N CYS A 323 -4.26 -12.23 30.03
CA CYS A 323 -3.03 -12.89 30.45
C CYS A 323 -2.12 -13.17 29.26
N ASP A 324 -0.83 -12.80 29.41
CA ASP A 324 0.23 -13.23 28.50
C ASP A 324 0.97 -14.41 29.13
N LEU A 325 1.00 -15.52 28.40
CA LEU A 325 1.56 -16.77 28.88
C LEU A 325 2.65 -17.22 27.93
N HIS A 326 3.73 -17.70 28.52
CA HIS A 326 4.84 -18.26 27.80
C HIS A 326 4.88 -19.74 28.13
N THR A 327 4.67 -20.58 27.13
CA THR A 327 4.47 -22.02 27.31
C THR A 327 5.58 -22.80 26.65
N ILE A 328 6.01 -23.89 27.29
CA ILE A 328 6.94 -24.86 26.73
C ILE A 328 6.32 -26.25 26.82
N LYS A 329 6.35 -27.00 25.73
CA LYS A 329 5.81 -28.36 25.68
C LYS A 329 6.80 -29.36 26.27
N ARG A 330 6.28 -30.41 26.90
CA ARG A 330 7.04 -31.52 27.48
C ARG A 330 8.02 -32.19 26.52
N ASP A 331 7.63 -32.35 25.26
CA ASP A 331 8.43 -33.09 24.26
C ASP A 331 9.61 -32.30 23.67
N ARG A 332 9.85 -31.06 24.13
CA ARG A 332 10.82 -30.12 23.56
C ARG A 332 11.76 -29.58 24.62
#